data_AF-A0A7V6PVD4-F1
#
_entry.id   AF-A0A7V6PVD4-F1
#
_cell.length_a   1.000
_cell.length_b   1.000
_cell.length_c   1.000
_cell.angle_alpha   90.00
_cell.angle_beta   90.00
_cell.angle_gamma   90.00
#
_symmetry.space_group_name_H-M   'P 1'
#
loop_
_entity.id
_entity.type
_entity.pdbx_description
1 polymer ?
#
loop_
_entity_poly.entity_id
_entity_poly.type
_entity_poly.pdbx_seq_one_letter_code
_entity_poly.pdbx_strand_id
1 'polypeptide(L)' 'MSTYIILKKNFSSLNIDIKRLKYIVISHEHQDHAGGLWYVLSENPAVKRVPGLISG' A
#
# COMPACT_ATOMS: atom_id res chain seq x y z
N MET A 1 2.49 -8.26 -15.52
CA MET A 1 3.13 -8.85 -14.32
C MET A 1 2.65 -8.03 -13.12
N SER A 2 1.93 -8.63 -12.17
CA SER A 2 1.24 -7.85 -11.13
C SER A 2 2.22 -7.23 -10.14
N THR A 3 2.21 -5.90 -9.99
CA THR A 3 3.22 -5.09 -9.28
C THR A 3 3.29 -5.33 -7.77
N TYR A 4 2.28 -5.94 -7.15
CA TYR A 4 2.21 -6.13 -5.69
C TYR A 4 3.01 -7.34 -5.16
N ILE A 5 3.52 -8.23 -6.01
CA ILE A 5 4.20 -9.47 -5.56
C ILE A 5 5.43 -9.17 -4.69
N ILE A 6 6.23 -8.18 -5.10
CA ILE A 6 7.41 -7.75 -4.34
C ILE A 6 7.01 -7.10 -3.02
N LEU A 7 5.98 -6.24 -3.03
CA LEU A 7 5.45 -5.63 -1.81
C LEU A 7 4.98 -6.69 -0.80
N LYS A 8 4.20 -7.68 -1.25
CA LYS A 8 3.75 -8.83 -0.44
C LYS A 8 4.93 -9.62 0.14
N LYS A 9 5.93 -9.92 -0.69
CA LYS A 9 7.14 -10.64 -0.26
C LYS A 9 7.87 -9.86 0.83
N ASN A 10 8.01 -8.55 0.67
CA ASN A 10 8.69 -7.69 1.65
C ASN A 10 7.97 -7.65 3.00
N PHE A 11 6.63 -7.54 3.02
CA PHE A 11 5.86 -7.64 4.26
C PHE A 11 6.17 -8.93 5.03
N SER A 12 6.17 -10.07 4.33
CA SER A 12 6.48 -11.38 4.92
C SER A 12 7.93 -11.46 5.41
N SER A 13 8.91 -11.07 4.59
CA SER A 13 10.33 -11.12 4.94
C SER A 13 10.71 -10.19 6.11
N LEU A 14 9.97 -9.09 6.29
CA LEU A 14 10.18 -8.15 7.39
C LEU A 14 9.31 -8.44 8.62
N ASN A 15 8.51 -9.51 8.60
CA ASN A 15 7.55 -9.84 9.65
C ASN A 15 6.60 -8.66 9.99
N ILE A 16 6.18 -7.91 8.97
CA ILE A 16 5.24 -6.79 9.10
C ILE A 16 3.84 -7.31 8.81
N ASP A 17 2.97 -7.23 9.80
CA ASP A 17 1.55 -7.53 9.63
C ASP A 17 0.82 -6.34 8.99
N ILE A 18 0.45 -6.50 7.72
CA ILE A 18 -0.28 -5.52 6.92
C ILE A 18 -1.63 -5.12 7.54
N LYS A 19 -2.24 -5.98 8.37
CA LYS A 19 -3.50 -5.70 9.08
C LYS A 19 -3.36 -4.69 10.20
N ARG A 20 -2.13 -4.43 10.65
CA ARG A 20 -1.83 -3.44 11.69
C ARG A 20 -1.59 -2.03 11.14
N LEU A 21 -1.53 -1.87 9.82
CA LEU A 21 -1.41 -0.56 9.20
C LEU A 21 -2.64 0.30 9.53
N LYS A 22 -2.39 1.50 10.07
CA LYS A 22 -3.44 2.46 10.40
C LYS A 22 -3.65 3.49 9.30
N TYR A 23 -2.58 3.83 8.59
CA TYR A 23 -2.53 4.90 7.62
C TYR A 23 -1.70 4.50 6.40
N ILE A 24 -2.11 4.97 5.22
CA ILE A 24 -1.32 4.92 3.98
C ILE A 24 -1.25 6.34 3.42
N VAL A 25 -0.05 6.73 3.00
CA VAL A 25 0.21 7.96 2.25
C VAL A 25 0.74 7.56 0.88
N ILE A 26 0.14 8.06 -0.18
CA ILE A 26 0.58 7.87 -1.57
C ILE A 26 1.02 9.23 -2.10
N SER A 27 2.28 9.36 -2.50
CA SER A 27 2.87 10.64 -2.86
C SER A 27 2.30 11.28 -4.14
N HIS A 28 1.90 10.48 -5.12
CA HIS A 28 1.19 10.89 -6.35
C HIS A 28 0.69 9.63 -7.07
N GLU A 29 -0.18 9.79 -8.08
CA GLU A 29 -0.96 8.68 -8.68
C GLU A 29 -0.26 7.92 -9.82
N HIS A 30 1.07 7.83 -9.81
CA HIS A 30 1.77 6.94 -10.74
C HIS A 30 1.70 5.48 -10.28
N GLN A 31 1.75 4.56 -11.24
CA GLN A 31 1.56 3.12 -11.00
C GLN A 31 2.62 2.50 -10.08
N ASP A 32 3.84 3.00 -10.09
CA ASP A 32 4.94 2.57 -9.22
C ASP A 32 4.76 3.03 -7.76
N HIS A 33 3.93 4.05 -7.52
CA HIS A 33 3.55 4.50 -6.18
C HIS A 33 2.21 3.90 -5.71
N ALA A 34 1.21 3.84 -6.59
CA ALA A 34 -0.16 3.45 -6.24
C ALA A 34 -0.51 1.98 -6.57
N GLY A 35 0.29 1.28 -7.38
CA GLY A 35 -0.05 -0.04 -7.93
C GLY A 35 -0.23 -1.15 -6.88
N GLY A 36 0.37 -0.99 -5.69
CA GLY A 36 0.20 -1.92 -4.57
C GLY A 36 -1.07 -1.67 -3.73
N LEU A 37 -1.77 -0.55 -3.94
CA LEU A 37 -2.86 -0.11 -3.06
C LEU A 37 -4.00 -1.12 -2.97
N TRP A 38 -4.40 -1.72 -4.09
CA TRP A 38 -5.48 -2.72 -4.11
C TRP A 38 -5.16 -3.97 -3.29
N TYR A 39 -3.88 -4.38 -3.28
CA TYR A 39 -3.43 -5.49 -2.44
C TYR A 39 -3.50 -5.11 -0.95
N VAL A 40 -3.07 -3.89 -0.58
CA VAL A 40 -3.16 -3.45 0.81
C VAL A 40 -4.61 -3.37 1.29
N LEU A 41 -5.51 -2.86 0.45
CA LEU A 41 -6.94 -2.77 0.76
C LEU A 41 -7.63 -4.13 0.81
N SER A 42 -7.21 -5.11 0.00
CA SER A 42 -7.76 -6.47 0.08
C SER A 42 -7.38 -7.18 1.38
N GLU A 43 -6.19 -6.91 1.92
CA GLU A 43 -5.72 -7.51 3.18
C GLU A 43 -6.16 -6.72 4.43
N ASN A 44 -6.31 -5.39 4.29
CA ASN A 44 -6.70 -4.49 5.36
C ASN A 44 -7.67 -3.40 4.87
N PRO A 45 -8.98 -3.70 4.82
CA PRO A 45 -10.01 -2.72 4.40
C PRO A 45 -10.17 -1.54 5.37
N ALA A 46 -9.69 -1.67 6.61
CA ALA A 46 -9.86 -0.66 7.67
C ALA A 46 -8.77 0.43 7.66
N VAL A 47 -7.75 0.28 6.82
CA VAL A 47 -6.65 1.24 6.73
C VAL A 47 -7.14 2.60 6.22
N LYS A 48 -6.76 3.67 6.92
CA LYS A 48 -7.16 5.03 6.54
C LYS A 48 -6.22 5.55 5.46
N ARG A 49 -6.80 6.03 4.36
CA ARG A 49 -6.07 6.79 3.35
C ARG A 49 -5.90 8.21 3.86
N VAL A 50 -4.66 8.66 4.03
CA VAL A 50 -4.39 10.04 4.41
C VAL A 50 -4.18 10.84 3.12
N PRO A 51 -4.91 11.95 2.92
CA PRO A 51 -4.60 12.88 1.84
C PRO A 51 -3.21 13.44 2.08
N GLY A 52 -2.24 13.05 1.25
CA GLY A 52 -0.89 13.57 1.29
C GLY A 52 -0.35 13.59 -0.13
N LEU A 53 -0.34 14.79 -0.73
CA LEU A 53 0.07 15.07 -2.11
C LEU A 53 -0.81 14.47 -3.23
N ILE A 54 -2.12 14.65 -3.14
CA ILE A 54 -2.96 14.83 -4.35
C ILE A 54 -2.82 16.29 -4.81
N SER A 55 -1.63 16.66 -5.27
CA SER A 55 -1.38 17.94 -5.96
C SER A 55 0.00 17.88 -6.62
N GLY A 56 -0.02 17.34 -7.84
CA GLY A 56 0.92 17.63 -8.92
C GLY A 56 0.08 17.71 -10.18
#